data_AF-A0A3M3AP72-F1
#
_entry.id   AF-A0A3M3AP72-F1
#
_cell.length_a   1.000
_cell.length_b   1.000
_cell.length_c   1.000
_cell.angle_alpha   90.00
_cell.angle_beta   90.00
_cell.angle_gamma   90.00
#
_symmetry.space_group_name_H-M   'P 1'
#
loop_
_entity.id
_entity.type
_entity.pdbx_description
1 polymer ?
#
loop_
_entity_poly.entity_id
_entity_poly.type
_entity_poly.pdbx_seq_one_letter_code
_entity_poly.pdbx_strand_id
1 'polypeptide(L)'
;MGFLGLLSLSGEEFIATSEYLFSNLSSGHSIVLLTITKLVERVEEKTLLLLDEPESHLHPPLLSAFIRALSELLLERNGVAIIATHSPVVLQEIPSSCVWKINRSHLVAAAHRPSVETFGENVGILTREVFGLEVTSSGFHTLLAAAVNQGKDFDQIFLEFNRQLGFEAQAILRALLADRDNGAKS
;
A
#
# COMPACT_ATOMS: atom_id res chain seq x y z
N MET A 1 19.73 7.96 -26.01
CA MET A 1 18.32 8.00 -26.45
C MET A 1 17.49 7.26 -25.41
N GLY A 2 16.34 7.80 -25.01
CA GLY A 2 15.37 7.08 -24.16
C GLY A 2 14.31 6.37 -25.00
N PHE A 3 13.28 5.81 -24.36
CA PHE A 3 12.17 5.09 -25.02
C PHE A 3 11.47 5.90 -26.14
N LEU A 4 11.37 7.23 -26.01
CA LEU A 4 10.80 8.09 -27.07
C LEU A 4 11.59 8.02 -28.39
N GLY A 5 12.89 7.73 -28.34
CA GLY A 5 13.72 7.57 -29.54
C GLY A 5 13.36 6.32 -30.35
N LEU A 6 12.67 5.34 -29.76
CA LEU A 6 12.22 4.15 -30.47
C LEU A 6 11.15 4.48 -31.52
N LEU A 7 10.37 5.56 -31.33
CA LEU A 7 9.30 5.96 -32.26
C LEU A 7 9.83 6.37 -33.64
N SER A 8 11.10 6.78 -33.73
CA SER A 8 11.75 7.16 -34.99
C SER A 8 12.51 6.03 -35.66
N LEU A 9 12.56 4.83 -35.05
CA LEU A 9 13.34 3.69 -35.54
C LEU A 9 12.43 2.62 -36.16
N SER A 10 12.99 1.82 -37.07
CA SER A 10 12.31 0.67 -37.66
C SER A 10 13.30 -0.45 -38.01
N GLY A 11 12.80 -1.65 -38.29
CA GLY A 11 13.64 -2.79 -38.69
C GLY A 11 14.67 -3.20 -37.63
N GLU A 12 15.90 -3.50 -38.08
CA GLU A 12 16.98 -3.98 -37.20
C GLU A 12 17.43 -2.93 -36.17
N GLU A 13 17.42 -1.64 -36.52
CA GLU A 13 17.81 -0.56 -35.61
C GLU A 13 16.85 -0.44 -34.42
N PHE A 14 15.55 -0.64 -34.66
CA PHE A 14 14.55 -0.68 -33.61
C PHE A 14 14.81 -1.84 -32.65
N ILE A 15 15.10 -3.03 -33.19
CA ILE A 15 15.34 -4.24 -32.39
C ILE A 15 16.59 -4.05 -31.53
N ALA A 16 17.72 -3.68 -32.12
CA ALA A 16 18.98 -3.51 -31.41
C ALA A 16 18.89 -2.43 -30.32
N THR A 17 18.24 -1.29 -30.61
CA THR A 17 18.05 -0.22 -29.63
C THR A 17 17.10 -0.64 -28.51
N SER A 18 16.03 -1.38 -28.83
CA SER A 18 15.11 -1.92 -27.84
C SER A 18 15.82 -2.91 -26.93
N GLU A 19 16.54 -3.90 -27.45
CA GLU A 19 17.31 -4.85 -26.65
C GLU A 19 18.28 -4.15 -25.69
N TYR A 20 18.99 -3.13 -26.19
CA TYR A 20 19.87 -2.32 -25.36
C TYR A 20 19.11 -1.61 -24.22
N LEU A 21 17.98 -0.95 -24.50
CA LEU A 21 17.20 -0.27 -23.46
C LEU A 21 16.63 -1.26 -22.43
N PHE A 22 16.06 -2.37 -22.89
CA PHE A 22 15.43 -3.37 -22.03
C PHE A 22 16.46 -4.12 -21.16
N SER A 23 17.67 -4.37 -21.65
CA SER A 23 18.74 -5.02 -20.87
C SER A 23 19.19 -4.22 -19.63
N ASN A 24 18.91 -2.91 -19.60
CA ASN A 24 19.21 -2.04 -18.47
C ASN A 24 18.06 -1.90 -17.46
N LEU A 25 16.91 -2.53 -17.73
CA LEU A 25 15.76 -2.48 -16.83
C LEU A 25 15.91 -3.48 -15.67
N SER A 26 15.40 -3.09 -14.50
CA SER A 26 15.16 -4.07 -13.43
C SER A 26 13.98 -4.98 -13.81
N SER A 27 13.84 -6.10 -13.10
CA SER A 27 12.68 -6.99 -13.25
C SER A 27 11.35 -6.25 -13.02
N GLY A 28 11.31 -5.38 -12.00
CA GLY A 28 10.15 -4.53 -11.70
C GLY A 28 9.81 -3.56 -12.85
N HIS A 29 10.82 -2.88 -13.42
CA HIS A 29 10.57 -1.99 -14.56
C HIS A 29 10.09 -2.77 -15.78
N SER A 30 10.66 -3.95 -16.02
CA SER A 30 10.31 -4.80 -17.15
C SER A 30 8.86 -5.30 -17.07
N ILE A 31 8.42 -5.77 -15.89
CA ILE A 31 7.05 -6.27 -15.71
C ILE A 31 6.02 -5.14 -15.86
N VAL A 32 6.30 -3.95 -15.34
CA VAL A 32 5.42 -2.79 -15.48
C VAL A 32 5.28 -2.37 -16.94
N LEU A 33 6.42 -2.23 -17.64
CA LEU A 33 6.42 -1.82 -19.05
C LEU A 33 5.71 -2.85 -19.93
N LEU A 34 5.97 -4.14 -19.71
CA LEU A 34 5.27 -5.23 -20.40
C LEU A 34 3.76 -5.17 -20.14
N THR A 35 3.36 -5.01 -18.88
CA THR A 35 1.94 -4.98 -18.48
C THR A 35 1.21 -3.80 -19.13
N ILE A 36 1.76 -2.59 -19.04
CA ILE A 36 1.17 -1.40 -19.68
C ILE A 36 1.10 -1.58 -21.19
N THR A 37 2.16 -2.07 -21.83
CA THR A 37 2.16 -2.32 -23.29
C THR A 37 1.07 -3.31 -23.68
N LYS A 38 0.91 -4.40 -22.90
CA LYS A 38 -0.12 -5.41 -23.14
C LYS A 38 -1.53 -4.91 -22.91
N LEU A 39 -1.71 -4.00 -21.95
CA LEU A 39 -2.98 -3.34 -21.70
C LEU A 39 -3.30 -2.36 -22.84
N VAL A 40 -2.36 -1.55 -23.29
CA VAL A 40 -2.56 -0.66 -24.46
C VAL A 40 -2.95 -1.45 -25.71
N GLU A 41 -2.39 -2.65 -25.90
CA GLU A 41 -2.73 -3.56 -27.00
C GLU A 41 -4.17 -4.13 -26.91
N ARG A 42 -4.71 -4.31 -25.69
CA ARG A 42 -5.94 -5.09 -25.45
C ARG A 42 -7.14 -4.28 -24.94
N VAL A 43 -6.89 -3.16 -24.29
CA VAL A 43 -7.94 -2.37 -23.65
C VAL A 43 -8.70 -1.59 -24.73
N GLU A 44 -9.96 -1.96 -24.90
CA GLU A 44 -10.93 -1.30 -25.76
C GLU A 44 -11.97 -0.53 -24.93
N GLU A 45 -12.89 0.15 -25.60
CA GLU A 45 -13.96 0.86 -24.90
C GLU A 45 -14.79 -0.10 -24.03
N LYS A 46 -15.11 0.32 -22.79
CA LYS A 46 -15.91 -0.48 -21.82
C LYS A 46 -15.22 -1.76 -21.34
N THR A 47 -13.88 -1.78 -21.31
CA THR A 47 -13.10 -2.86 -20.71
C THR A 47 -13.24 -2.87 -19.18
N LEU A 48 -13.41 -4.06 -18.59
CA LEU A 48 -13.25 -4.32 -17.16
C LEU A 48 -11.90 -5.00 -16.90
N LEU A 49 -11.03 -4.34 -16.15
CA LEU A 49 -9.76 -4.87 -15.70
C LEU A 49 -9.85 -5.36 -14.25
N LEU A 50 -9.35 -6.56 -13.98
CA LEU A 50 -9.23 -7.11 -12.63
C LEU A 50 -7.75 -7.29 -12.32
N LEU A 51 -7.28 -6.69 -11.23
CA LEU A 51 -5.90 -6.83 -10.74
C LEU A 51 -5.92 -7.32 -9.30
N ASP A 52 -5.05 -8.27 -9.00
CA ASP A 52 -4.83 -8.79 -7.66
C ASP A 52 -3.37 -8.55 -7.29
N GLU A 53 -3.16 -7.83 -6.19
CA GLU A 53 -1.85 -7.55 -5.59
C GLU A 53 -0.81 -6.97 -6.59
N PRO A 54 -1.13 -5.88 -7.32
CA PRO A 54 -0.22 -5.27 -8.30
C PRO A 54 1.10 -4.77 -7.70
N GLU A 55 1.18 -4.62 -6.37
CA GLU A 55 2.37 -4.27 -5.61
C GLU A 55 3.46 -5.36 -5.57
N SER A 56 3.11 -6.60 -5.92
CA SER A 56 4.02 -7.74 -5.80
C SER A 56 5.33 -7.51 -6.55
N HIS A 57 6.45 -7.47 -5.80
CA HIS A 57 7.81 -7.25 -6.32
C HIS A 57 8.08 -5.85 -6.92
N LEU A 58 7.20 -4.87 -6.68
CA LEU A 58 7.41 -3.49 -7.12
C LEU A 58 7.87 -2.58 -5.98
N HIS A 59 8.86 -1.74 -6.27
CA HIS A 59 9.22 -0.65 -5.37
C HIS A 59 8.10 0.40 -5.33
N PRO A 60 7.82 1.03 -4.18
CA PRO A 60 6.72 1.98 -4.03
C PRO A 60 6.63 3.05 -5.12
N PRO A 61 7.72 3.74 -5.53
CA PRO A 61 7.63 4.77 -6.58
C PRO A 61 7.19 4.21 -7.94
N LEU A 62 7.61 2.98 -8.25
CA LEU A 62 7.27 2.33 -9.51
C LEU A 62 5.81 1.85 -9.50
N LEU A 63 5.33 1.36 -8.35
CA LEU A 63 3.91 1.03 -8.17
C LEU A 63 3.03 2.27 -8.34
N SER A 64 3.39 3.41 -7.72
CA SER A 64 2.67 4.67 -7.91
C SER A 64 2.60 5.08 -9.39
N ALA A 65 3.73 5.02 -10.09
CA ALA A 65 3.78 5.32 -11.52
C ALA A 65 2.91 4.36 -12.35
N PHE A 66 2.90 3.07 -11.99
CA PHE A 66 2.07 2.07 -12.65
C PHE A 66 0.57 2.34 -12.46
N ILE A 67 0.11 2.59 -11.23
CA ILE A 67 -1.29 2.89 -10.92
C ILE A 67 -1.73 4.18 -11.62
N ARG A 68 -0.86 5.20 -11.68
CA ARG A 68 -1.12 6.44 -12.43
C ARG A 68 -1.33 6.17 -13.92
N ALA A 69 -0.39 5.48 -14.56
CA ALA A 69 -0.47 5.16 -15.98
C ALA A 69 -1.69 4.30 -16.32
N LEU A 70 -2.04 3.37 -15.42
CA LEU A 70 -3.24 2.55 -15.57
C LEU A 70 -4.52 3.39 -15.49
N SER A 71 -4.59 4.30 -14.52
CA SER A 71 -5.73 5.22 -14.36
C SER A 71 -5.94 6.07 -15.61
N GLU A 72 -4.86 6.64 -16.16
CA GLU A 72 -4.91 7.42 -17.41
C GLU A 72 -5.40 6.58 -18.59
N LEU A 73 -4.86 5.38 -18.78
CA LEU A 73 -5.28 4.46 -19.85
C LEU A 73 -6.77 4.12 -19.77
N LEU A 74 -7.26 3.80 -18.58
CA LEU A 74 -8.67 3.42 -18.40
C LEU A 74 -9.61 4.61 -18.54
N LEU A 75 -9.21 5.80 -18.09
CA LEU A 75 -9.98 7.02 -18.31
C LEU A 75 -10.14 7.32 -19.81
N GLU A 76 -9.05 7.23 -20.59
CA GLU A 76 -9.11 7.45 -22.04
C GLU A 76 -9.97 6.41 -22.78
N ARG A 77 -10.04 5.18 -22.25
CA ARG A 77 -10.77 4.06 -22.86
C ARG A 77 -12.15 3.82 -22.25
N ASN A 78 -12.64 4.71 -21.37
CA ASN A 78 -13.90 4.49 -20.66
C ASN A 78 -13.99 3.09 -20.02
N GLY A 79 -12.86 2.64 -19.46
CA GLY A 79 -12.68 1.36 -18.81
C GLY A 79 -12.79 1.49 -17.29
N VAL A 80 -12.98 0.35 -16.62
CA VAL A 80 -13.06 0.26 -15.16
C VAL A 80 -12.04 -0.76 -14.68
N ALA A 81 -11.31 -0.44 -13.61
CA ALA A 81 -10.48 -1.41 -12.90
C ALA A 81 -11.07 -1.73 -11.52
N ILE A 82 -11.00 -3.00 -11.15
CA ILE A 82 -11.17 -3.48 -9.78
C ILE A 82 -9.81 -4.03 -9.35
N ILE A 83 -9.26 -3.44 -8.29
CA ILE A 83 -7.93 -3.77 -7.78
C ILE A 83 -8.07 -4.28 -6.36
N ALA A 84 -7.63 -5.51 -6.10
CA ALA A 84 -7.39 -6.02 -4.76
C ALA A 84 -5.93 -5.72 -4.38
N THR A 85 -5.72 -5.15 -3.20
CA THR A 85 -4.41 -4.71 -2.75
C THR A 85 -4.37 -4.66 -1.22
N HIS A 86 -3.24 -5.02 -0.64
CA HIS A 86 -2.92 -4.75 0.75
C HIS A 86 -1.99 -3.54 0.89
N SER A 87 -1.49 -3.01 -0.23
CA SER A 87 -0.51 -1.94 -0.26
C SER A 87 -1.15 -0.57 0.00
N PRO A 88 -0.78 0.12 1.10
CA PRO A 88 -1.21 1.49 1.33
C PRO A 88 -0.67 2.46 0.28
N VAL A 89 0.37 2.08 -0.48
CA VAL A 89 0.91 2.89 -1.58
C VAL A 89 -0.08 2.97 -2.74
N VAL A 90 -0.84 1.90 -3.01
CA VAL A 90 -1.91 1.96 -4.03
C VAL A 90 -3.02 2.91 -3.58
N LEU A 91 -3.39 2.85 -2.30
CA LEU A 91 -4.40 3.75 -1.73
C LEU A 91 -3.98 5.22 -1.82
N GLN A 92 -2.68 5.50 -1.68
CA GLN A 92 -2.15 6.86 -1.81
C GLN A 92 -2.39 7.47 -3.20
N GLU A 93 -2.56 6.66 -4.25
CA GLU A 93 -2.81 7.13 -5.62
C GLU A 93 -4.30 7.23 -6.00
N ILE A 94 -5.20 6.82 -5.11
CA ILE A 94 -6.63 6.66 -5.42
C ILE A 94 -7.48 7.48 -4.44
N PRO A 95 -8.51 8.22 -4.90
CA PRO A 95 -9.45 8.90 -4.00
C PRO A 95 -10.26 7.93 -3.13
N SER A 96 -10.58 8.34 -1.91
CA SER A 96 -11.33 7.54 -0.92
C SER A 96 -12.70 7.09 -1.44
N SER A 97 -13.32 7.89 -2.31
CA SER A 97 -14.58 7.58 -3.01
C SER A 97 -14.50 6.36 -3.95
N CYS A 98 -13.31 5.89 -4.29
CA CYS A 98 -13.05 4.69 -5.09
C CYS A 98 -12.58 3.49 -4.25
N VAL A 99 -12.39 3.65 -2.94
CA VAL A 99 -11.81 2.62 -2.07
C VAL A 99 -12.88 1.96 -1.20
N TRP A 100 -12.79 0.63 -1.06
CA TRP A 100 -13.57 -0.15 -0.10
C TRP A 100 -12.63 -1.03 0.72
N LYS A 101 -12.81 -1.02 2.05
CA LYS A 101 -12.14 -1.93 2.97
C LYS A 101 -13.03 -3.14 3.21
N ILE A 102 -12.48 -4.33 3.00
CA ILE A 102 -13.19 -5.59 3.18
C ILE A 102 -12.64 -6.27 4.42
N ASN A 103 -13.44 -6.34 5.48
CA ASN A 103 -13.09 -7.04 6.71
C ASN A 103 -13.88 -8.35 6.77
N ARG A 104 -13.20 -9.45 7.08
CA ARG A 104 -13.83 -10.75 7.28
C ARG A 104 -13.74 -11.15 8.75
N SER A 105 -14.89 -11.25 9.43
CA SER A 105 -14.97 -11.88 10.76
C SER A 105 -15.75 -13.18 10.65
N HIS A 106 -15.05 -14.31 10.84
CA HIS A 106 -15.60 -15.65 10.70
C HIS A 106 -16.34 -15.88 9.35
N LEU A 107 -17.67 -15.89 9.39
CA LEU A 107 -18.57 -16.20 8.26
C LEU A 107 -19.13 -14.95 7.56
N VAL A 108 -18.85 -13.75 8.07
CA VAL A 108 -19.41 -12.50 7.53
C VAL A 108 -18.29 -11.63 6.97
N ALA A 109 -18.44 -11.23 5.70
CA ALA A 109 -17.64 -10.19 5.09
C ALA A 109 -18.42 -8.87 5.15
N ALA A 110 -17.79 -7.82 5.67
CA ALA A 110 -18.34 -6.48 5.69
C ALA A 110 -17.45 -5.56 4.85
N ALA A 111 -18.08 -4.75 4.00
CA ALA A 111 -17.40 -3.72 3.21
C ALA A 111 -17.77 -2.34 3.76
N HIS A 112 -16.76 -1.52 4.03
CA HIS A 112 -16.93 -0.13 4.47
C HIS A 112 -15.95 0.80 3.76
N ARG A 113 -16.28 2.09 3.73
CA ARG A 113 -15.40 3.10 3.16
C ARG A 113 -14.30 3.49 4.16
N PRO A 114 -13.13 3.93 3.69
CA PRO A 114 -12.15 4.59 4.54
C PRO A 114 -12.75 5.79 5.29
N SER A 115 -12.31 6.00 6.52
CA SER A 115 -12.70 7.12 7.38
C SER A 115 -11.94 8.41 7.07
N VAL A 116 -10.84 8.30 6.32
CA VAL A 116 -9.95 9.39 5.90
C VAL A 116 -9.88 9.45 4.37
N GLU A 117 -9.43 10.60 3.83
CA GLU A 117 -9.04 10.67 2.43
C GLU A 117 -7.82 9.77 2.19
N THR A 118 -7.77 9.10 1.04
CA THR A 118 -6.68 8.20 0.69
C THR A 118 -5.69 8.84 -0.28
N PHE A 119 -6.18 9.68 -1.20
CA PHE A 119 -5.33 10.31 -2.21
C PHE A 119 -4.30 11.27 -1.58
N GLY A 120 -3.01 10.97 -1.75
CA GLY A 120 -1.91 11.78 -1.23
C GLY A 120 -1.73 11.74 0.29
N GLU A 121 -2.44 10.86 1.00
CA GLU A 121 -2.35 10.73 2.45
C GLU A 121 -1.04 10.05 2.90
N ASN A 122 -0.62 10.27 4.14
CA ASN A 122 0.54 9.63 4.73
C ASN A 122 0.38 8.10 4.79
N VAL A 123 1.38 7.37 4.31
CA VAL A 123 1.38 5.90 4.29
C VAL A 123 1.19 5.29 5.67
N GLY A 124 1.67 5.92 6.74
CA GLY A 124 1.44 5.47 8.12
C GLY A 124 -0.03 5.59 8.55
N ILE A 125 -0.70 6.68 8.17
CA ILE A 125 -2.14 6.87 8.40
C ILE A 125 -2.94 5.83 7.60
N LEU A 126 -2.58 5.61 6.33
CA LEU A 126 -3.22 4.59 5.49
C LEU A 126 -3.02 3.17 6.01
N THR A 127 -1.80 2.85 6.47
CA THR A 127 -1.51 1.57 7.13
C THR A 127 -2.43 1.37 8.33
N ARG A 128 -2.59 2.39 9.18
CA ARG A 128 -3.49 2.31 10.33
C ARG A 128 -4.97 2.23 9.92
N GLU A 129 -5.37 2.93 8.87
CA GLU A 129 -6.75 2.94 8.37
C GLU A 129 -7.18 1.56 7.84
N VAL A 130 -6.26 0.85 7.19
CA VAL A 130 -6.50 -0.49 6.60
C VAL A 130 -6.30 -1.59 7.63
N PHE A 131 -5.21 -1.55 8.40
CA PHE A 131 -4.80 -2.64 9.29
C PHE A 131 -5.07 -2.40 10.78
N GLY A 132 -5.66 -1.25 11.15
CA GLY A 132 -5.78 -0.81 12.54
C GLY A 132 -6.50 -1.76 13.50
N LEU A 133 -7.18 -2.80 13.00
CA LEU A 133 -7.80 -3.86 13.80
C LEU A 133 -6.89 -5.09 13.99
N GLU A 134 -5.97 -5.37 13.08
CA GLU A 134 -5.08 -6.54 13.14
C GLU A 134 -3.82 -6.26 13.98
N VAL A 135 -3.39 -5.00 14.01
CA VAL A 135 -2.20 -4.55 14.73
C VAL A 135 -2.44 -4.45 16.24
N THR A 136 -3.68 -4.22 16.70
CA THR A 136 -3.99 -4.10 18.13
C THR A 136 -3.83 -5.41 18.92
N SER A 137 -3.72 -6.56 18.24
CA SER A 137 -3.67 -7.87 18.88
C SER A 137 -2.41 -8.67 18.56
N SER A 138 -1.39 -8.07 17.93
CA SER A 138 -0.20 -8.79 17.48
C SER A 138 1.10 -7.99 17.61
N GLY A 139 2.24 -8.68 17.57
CA GLY A 139 3.57 -8.07 17.56
C GLY A 139 3.93 -7.34 18.86
N PHE A 140 4.45 -6.10 18.74
CA PHE A 140 4.92 -5.33 19.89
C PHE A 140 3.79 -4.84 20.81
N HIS A 141 2.54 -4.74 20.31
CA HIS A 141 1.38 -4.35 21.13
C HIS A 141 1.15 -5.31 22.30
N THR A 142 1.29 -6.63 22.06
CA THR A 142 1.12 -7.64 23.12
C THR A 142 2.24 -7.58 24.15
N LEU A 143 3.47 -7.27 23.72
CA LEU A 143 4.61 -7.07 24.62
C LEU A 143 4.41 -5.83 25.50
N LEU A 144 3.95 -4.71 24.93
CA LEU A 144 3.64 -3.50 25.69
C LEU A 144 2.49 -3.74 26.68
N ALA A 145 1.40 -4.39 26.24
CA ALA A 145 0.29 -4.73 27.11
C ALA A 145 0.71 -5.65 28.27
N ALA A 146 1.55 -6.66 28.00
CA ALA A 146 2.09 -7.54 29.04
C ALA A 146 2.95 -6.78 30.06
N ALA A 147 3.77 -5.81 29.61
CA ALA A 147 4.58 -4.98 30.49
C ALA A 147 3.70 -4.03 31.36
N VAL A 148 2.65 -3.45 30.77
CA VAL A 148 1.65 -2.62 31.48
C VAL A 148 0.90 -3.43 32.55
N ASN A 149 0.54 -4.67 32.23
CA ASN A 149 -0.16 -5.58 33.15
C ASN A 149 0.70 -6.03 34.34
N GLN A 150 2.02 -5.85 34.28
CA GLN A 150 2.92 -6.08 35.43
C GLN A 150 2.89 -4.91 36.44
N GLY A 151 2.06 -3.88 36.21
CA GLY A 151 1.91 -2.73 37.11
C GLY A 151 3.04 -1.71 37.00
N LYS A 152 3.87 -1.80 35.97
CA LYS A 152 4.99 -0.88 35.74
C LYS A 152 4.51 0.48 35.22
N ASP A 153 5.26 1.54 35.50
CA ASP A 153 5.03 2.88 34.93
C ASP A 153 5.73 3.05 33.57
N PHE A 154 5.54 4.20 32.93
CA PHE A 154 6.11 4.48 31.60
C PHE A 154 7.64 4.36 31.59
N ASP A 155 8.34 4.94 32.56
CA ASP A 155 9.80 5.00 32.58
C ASP A 155 10.41 3.63 32.85
N GLN A 156 9.78 2.83 33.73
CA GLN A 156 10.16 1.46 34.00
C GLN A 156 10.03 0.58 32.75
N ILE A 157 8.91 0.68 32.04
CA ILE A 157 8.70 -0.07 30.79
C ILE A 157 9.66 0.44 29.72
N PHE A 158 9.84 1.74 29.57
CA PHE A 158 10.75 2.29 28.57
C PHE A 158 12.20 1.85 28.81
N LEU A 159 12.62 1.73 30.08
CA LEU A 159 13.93 1.20 30.45
C LEU A 159 14.06 -0.32 30.23
N GLU A 160 13.01 -1.10 30.49
CA GLU A 160 12.95 -2.54 30.19
C GLU A 160 13.17 -2.83 28.71
N PHE A 161 12.63 -1.97 27.83
CA PHE A 161 12.89 -2.01 26.39
C PHE A 161 14.17 -1.27 25.97
N ASN A 162 15.13 -1.09 26.88
CA ASN A 162 16.42 -0.41 26.66
C ASN A 162 16.30 0.99 26.02
N ARG A 163 15.18 1.68 26.23
CA ARG A 163 14.84 2.98 25.62
C ARG A 163 14.75 2.95 24.09
N GLN A 164 14.43 1.78 23.50
CA GLN A 164 14.34 1.57 22.06
C GLN A 164 12.90 1.58 21.53
N LEU A 165 11.93 2.10 22.30
CA LEU A 165 10.56 2.28 21.80
C LEU A 165 10.48 3.48 20.87
N GLY A 166 10.02 3.26 19.63
CA GLY A 166 9.70 4.34 18.68
C GLY A 166 8.50 5.18 19.13
N PHE A 167 8.27 6.32 18.46
CA PHE A 167 7.19 7.25 18.83
C PHE A 167 5.80 6.61 18.89
N GLU A 168 5.49 5.74 17.94
CA GLU A 168 4.22 5.02 17.91
C GLU A 168 4.06 4.08 19.12
N ALA A 169 5.08 3.26 19.39
CA ALA A 169 5.10 2.40 20.57
C ALA A 169 4.98 3.18 21.88
N GLN A 170 5.62 4.35 21.99
CA GLN A 170 5.48 5.22 23.16
C GLN A 170 4.07 5.81 23.28
N ALA A 171 3.44 6.22 22.17
CA ALA A 171 2.07 6.73 22.17
C ALA A 171 1.07 5.65 22.60
N ILE A 172 1.22 4.44 22.09
CA ILE A 172 0.42 3.27 22.48
C ILE A 172 0.63 2.93 23.95
N LEU A 173 1.88 2.89 24.42
CA LEU A 173 2.19 2.63 25.82
C LEU A 173 1.51 3.63 26.76
N ARG A 174 1.52 4.93 26.41
CA ARG A 174 0.80 5.96 27.19
C ARG A 174 -0.70 5.73 27.20
N ALA A 175 -1.29 5.36 26.07
CA ALA A 175 -2.72 5.05 25.99
C ALA A 175 -3.09 3.83 26.86
N LEU A 176 -2.29 2.75 26.82
CA LEU A 176 -2.51 1.54 27.63
C LEU A 176 -2.38 1.81 29.13
N LEU A 177 -1.39 2.62 29.54
CA LEU A 177 -1.22 3.03 30.94
C LEU A 177 -2.41 3.87 31.43
N ALA A 178 -2.85 4.84 30.61
CA ALA A 178 -4.00 5.68 30.93
C ALA A 178 -5.29 4.85 31.10
N ASP A 179 -5.49 3.84 30.24
CA ASP A 179 -6.65 2.94 30.33
C ASP A 179 -6.63 2.08 31.61
N ARG A 180 -5.47 1.46 31.93
CA ARG A 180 -5.26 0.71 33.17
C ARG A 180 -5.54 1.57 34.41
N ASP A 181 -4.98 2.77 34.45
CA ASP A 181 -5.04 3.66 35.62
C ASP A 181 -6.44 4.28 35.80
N ASN A 182 -7.21 4.41 34.73
CA ASN A 182 -8.64 4.79 34.78
C ASN A 182 -9.52 3.61 35.21
N GLY A 183 -9.24 2.39 34.74
CA GLY A 183 -9.95 1.17 35.14
C GLY A 183 -9.77 0.80 36.61
N ALA A 184 -8.64 1.17 37.22
CA ALA A 184 -8.38 0.98 38.66
C ALA A 184 -9.13 1.97 39.58
N LYS A 185 -9.85 2.95 39.02
CA LYS A 185 -10.59 3.99 39.76
C LYS A 185 -12.12 3.83 39.73
N SER A 186 -12.65 2.77 39.11
CA SER A 186 -14.06 2.33 39.24
C SER A 186 -14.15 1.09 40.11
#